data_AF-A0AAP6LN91-F1
#
_entry.id   AF-A0AAP6LN91-F1
#
_cell.length_a   1.000
_cell.length_b   1.000
_cell.length_c   1.000
_cell.angle_alpha   90.00
_cell.angle_beta   90.00
_cell.angle_gamma   90.00
#
_symmetry.space_group_name_H-M   'P 1'
#
loop_
_entity.id
_entity.type
_entity.pdbx_description
1 polymer ?
#
loop_
_entity_poly.entity_id
_entity_poly.type
_entity_poly.pdbx_seq_one_letter_code
_entity_poly.pdbx_strand_id
1 'polypeptide(L)'
;MDSLVEKEVLEDASAYVSELEENSDFKVTSTRKKLVEHHHNWKKEAYKKMPGNVKSTRLDEDGEEIRPKYLSNHTHYSPTDPDAKISTKPGKPRQLNYAGQLAVDDAHHVITGACASTAGSKDSAIFSEIMNQTIENLAKNDIETEEVLADAGYSSGESLQYCEDKNLDAWIPNFGQYKPEREGFVFNEKENRYECIKEGGNKAYLSFKRILTDSKGYQKKSYRSSEKDCGKCPLRAACCGKVTKFKKIEDSIHKPLYDKMHEKLTQNKAYHRRLVKRRSSTVEPVLGTLINHHNMRRINSRGMPQANKHIMMAALTYNLKKYLRFIVKKPSVLAQVVSLQQGKIYTDLKTLFHDFKSSFLSHPNFVILYRN
;
A
#
# COMPACT_ATOMS: atom_id res chain seq x y z
N MET A 1 15.14 32.85 59.72
CA MET A 1 14.56 34.08 59.16
C MET A 1 14.54 34.06 57.64
N ASP A 2 15.42 33.30 56.97
CA ASP A 2 15.51 33.27 55.49
C ASP A 2 14.25 32.75 54.76
N SER A 3 13.50 31.80 55.34
CA SER A 3 12.32 31.24 54.65
C SER A 3 11.09 32.15 54.62
N LEU A 4 11.06 33.20 55.46
CA LEU A 4 9.98 34.20 55.45
C LEU A 4 10.29 35.28 54.41
N VAL A 5 11.55 35.70 54.34
CA VAL A 5 12.04 36.62 53.29
C VAL A 5 11.91 35.99 51.90
N GLU A 6 12.23 34.70 51.73
CA GLU A 6 12.01 34.01 50.45
C GLU A 6 10.53 33.95 50.06
N LYS A 7 9.62 33.78 51.03
CA LYS A 7 8.17 33.79 50.75
C LYS A 7 7.68 35.17 50.35
N GLU A 8 8.12 36.21 51.05
CA GLU A 8 7.79 37.60 50.69
C GLU A 8 8.33 37.95 49.30
N VAL A 9 9.56 37.54 48.98
CA VAL A 9 10.14 37.75 47.64
C VAL A 9 9.37 36.99 46.55
N LEU A 10 8.89 35.78 46.83
CA LEU A 10 8.07 35.01 45.89
C LEU A 10 6.66 35.59 45.73
N GLU A 11 6.06 36.11 46.79
CA GLU A 11 4.78 36.78 46.75
C GLU A 11 4.88 38.11 45.98
N ASP A 12 5.91 38.91 46.23
CA ASP A 12 6.19 40.15 45.49
C ASP A 12 6.50 39.87 44.01
N ALA A 13 7.28 38.84 43.71
CA ALA A 13 7.52 38.42 42.33
C ALA A 13 6.22 37.99 41.63
N SER A 14 5.32 37.31 42.34
CA SER A 14 4.03 36.89 41.79
C SER A 14 3.09 38.08 41.55
N ALA A 15 3.12 39.08 42.43
CA ALA A 15 2.35 40.31 42.28
C ALA A 15 2.88 41.14 41.10
N TYR A 16 4.21 41.26 40.96
CA TYR A 16 4.84 41.98 39.86
C TYR A 16 4.58 41.32 38.49
N VAL A 17 4.64 39.98 38.43
CA VAL A 17 4.26 39.22 37.22
C VAL A 17 2.79 39.46 36.87
N SER A 18 1.91 39.52 37.88
CA SER A 18 0.48 39.77 37.67
C SER A 18 0.23 41.19 37.15
N GLU A 19 0.93 42.21 37.66
CA GLU A 19 0.88 43.59 37.14
C GLU A 19 1.39 43.69 35.69
N LEU A 20 2.46 42.97 35.37
CA LEU A 20 2.99 42.91 34.00
C LEU A 20 2.01 42.23 33.03
N GLU A 21 1.33 41.16 33.47
CA GLU A 21 0.29 40.50 32.69
C GLU A 21 -0.94 41.39 32.48
N GLU A 22 -1.32 42.18 33.49
CA GLU A 22 -2.47 43.09 33.41
C GLU A 22 -2.28 44.25 32.44
N ASN A 23 -1.05 44.75 32.31
CA ASN A 23 -0.66 45.86 31.43
C ASN A 23 -0.13 45.41 30.05
N SER A 24 -0.10 44.11 29.75
CA SER A 24 0.30 43.63 28.44
C SER A 24 -0.84 43.75 27.41
N ASP A 25 -0.55 44.35 26.26
CA ASP A 25 -1.47 44.44 25.10
C ASP A 25 -1.89 43.07 24.51
N PHE A 26 -1.37 41.97 25.07
CA PHE A 26 -1.61 40.59 24.64
C PHE A 26 -2.40 39.78 25.68
N LYS A 27 -3.43 40.36 26.32
CA LYS A 27 -4.36 39.62 27.19
C LYS A 27 -5.00 38.43 26.44
N VAL A 28 -4.45 37.23 26.65
CA VAL A 28 -5.08 35.98 26.20
C VAL A 28 -6.24 35.70 27.14
N THR A 29 -7.47 35.92 26.66
CA THR A 29 -8.67 35.60 27.44
C THR A 29 -8.64 34.16 27.96
N SER A 30 -9.19 33.91 29.15
CA SER A 30 -9.25 32.56 29.73
C SER A 30 -9.94 31.55 28.80
N THR A 31 -10.88 32.02 27.99
CA THR A 31 -11.51 31.29 26.89
C THR A 31 -10.51 30.92 25.79
N ARG A 32 -9.64 31.83 25.36
CA ARG A 32 -8.58 31.55 24.36
C ARG A 32 -7.51 30.60 24.90
N LYS A 33 -7.14 30.70 26.18
CA LYS A 33 -6.25 29.74 26.86
C LYS A 33 -6.86 28.34 26.91
N LYS A 34 -8.14 28.22 27.30
CA LYS A 34 -8.88 26.96 27.25
C LYS A 34 -9.02 26.40 25.83
N LEU A 35 -9.19 27.25 24.82
CA LEU A 35 -9.26 26.84 23.42
C LEU A 35 -7.92 26.28 22.93
N VAL A 36 -6.81 26.92 23.31
CA VAL A 36 -5.44 26.47 23.01
C VAL A 36 -5.12 25.17 23.74
N GLU A 37 -5.50 25.02 25.00
CA GLU A 37 -5.36 23.78 25.76
C GLU A 37 -6.20 22.64 25.16
N HIS A 38 -7.44 22.93 24.75
CA HIS A 38 -8.28 21.97 24.03
C HIS A 38 -7.65 21.58 22.68
N HIS A 39 -7.10 22.54 21.94
CA HIS A 39 -6.33 22.30 20.72
C HIS A 39 -5.03 21.53 20.98
N HIS A 40 -4.53 21.48 22.21
CA HIS A 40 -3.35 20.70 22.59
C HIS A 40 -3.67 19.37 23.30
N ASN A 41 -4.94 19.08 23.61
CA ASN A 41 -5.32 17.82 24.25
C ASN A 41 -4.98 16.60 23.39
N TRP A 42 -5.00 16.71 22.06
CA TRP A 42 -4.56 15.62 21.18
C TRP A 42 -3.09 15.23 21.39
N LYS A 43 -2.23 16.18 21.81
CA LYS A 43 -0.81 15.91 22.10
C LYS A 43 -0.67 14.90 23.25
N LYS A 44 -1.47 15.07 24.31
CA LYS A 44 -1.45 14.17 25.49
C LYS A 44 -1.79 12.73 25.11
N GLU A 45 -2.77 12.53 24.22
CA GLU A 45 -3.13 11.20 23.73
C GLU A 45 -2.11 10.60 22.77
N ALA A 46 -1.55 11.42 21.86
CA ALA A 46 -0.59 10.99 20.85
C ALA A 46 0.76 10.56 21.46
N TYR A 47 1.25 11.26 22.48
CA TYR A 47 2.54 10.94 23.13
C TYR A 47 2.48 9.74 24.09
N LYS A 48 1.29 9.36 24.58
CA LYS A 48 1.12 8.29 25.59
C LYS A 48 1.62 6.90 25.15
N LYS A 49 1.72 6.64 23.84
CA LYS A 49 2.07 5.32 23.28
C LYS A 49 3.38 5.31 22.47
N MET A 50 4.16 6.39 22.49
CA MET A 50 5.41 6.45 21.74
C MET A 50 6.54 5.68 22.44
N PRO A 51 7.35 4.89 21.71
CA PRO A 51 8.47 4.15 22.29
C PRO A 51 9.58 5.14 22.67
N GLY A 52 9.66 5.47 23.95
CA GLY A 52 10.57 6.51 24.47
C GLY A 52 10.29 6.95 25.90
N ASN A 53 9.48 6.23 26.68
CA ASN A 53 9.38 6.43 28.13
C ASN A 53 10.58 5.78 28.85
N VAL A 54 11.79 5.98 28.31
CA VAL A 54 13.05 5.60 28.95
C VAL A 54 13.68 6.92 29.39
N LYS A 55 13.78 7.08 30.71
CA LYS A 55 14.34 8.24 31.41
C LYS A 55 15.86 8.34 31.19
N SER A 56 16.34 8.56 29.97
CA SER A 56 17.71 9.03 29.77
C SER A 56 17.65 10.51 29.42
N THR A 57 17.52 11.34 30.46
CA THR A 57 17.63 12.79 30.35
C THR A 57 19.06 13.11 29.94
N ARG A 58 19.27 13.50 28.67
CA ARG A 58 20.50 14.17 28.27
C ARG A 58 20.27 15.66 28.49
N LEU A 59 21.20 16.36 29.10
CA LEU A 59 21.15 17.81 29.28
C LEU A 59 22.05 18.48 28.22
N ASP A 60 21.69 19.66 27.74
CA ASP A 60 22.57 20.48 26.90
C ASP A 60 23.57 21.29 27.76
N GLU A 61 24.41 22.11 27.10
CA GLU A 61 25.43 22.93 27.76
C GLU A 61 24.82 23.98 28.71
N ASP A 62 23.54 24.32 28.53
CA ASP A 62 22.79 25.27 29.35
C ASP A 62 21.97 24.57 30.46
N GLY A 63 22.07 23.24 30.58
CA GLY A 63 21.41 22.46 31.64
C GLY A 63 19.94 22.12 31.36
N GLU A 64 19.47 22.27 30.12
CA GLU A 64 18.11 21.95 29.71
C GLU A 64 17.98 20.50 29.22
N GLU A 65 16.85 19.84 29.51
CA GLU A 65 16.60 18.48 29.03
C GLU A 65 16.52 18.43 27.50
N ILE A 66 17.52 17.80 26.86
CA ILE A 66 17.49 17.38 25.47
C ILE A 66 16.44 16.28 25.33
N ARG A 67 15.19 16.69 25.14
CA ARG A 67 14.12 15.82 24.71
C ARG A 67 14.52 15.25 23.35
N PRO A 68 14.56 13.92 23.14
CA PRO A 68 14.74 13.37 21.80
C PRO A 68 13.58 13.90 20.96
N LYS A 69 13.87 14.88 20.09
CA LYS A 69 12.87 15.63 19.34
C LYS A 69 12.36 14.70 18.24
N TYR A 70 11.39 13.86 18.55
CA TYR A 70 10.76 13.00 17.57
C TYR A 70 10.05 13.90 16.54
N LEU A 71 10.69 14.09 15.39
CA LEU A 71 10.11 14.80 14.27
C LEU A 71 8.89 14.01 13.79
N SER A 72 7.72 14.63 13.92
CA SER A 72 6.43 14.11 13.48
C SER A 72 5.74 15.15 12.61
N ASN A 73 4.85 14.71 11.72
CA ASN A 73 4.10 15.61 10.84
C ASN A 73 3.18 16.59 11.58
N HIS A 74 2.91 16.36 12.86
CA HIS A 74 2.13 17.28 13.68
C HIS A 74 2.98 18.34 14.38
N THR A 75 4.26 18.07 14.59
CA THR A 75 5.18 18.98 15.29
C THR A 75 6.09 19.74 14.33
N HIS A 76 6.36 19.18 13.17
CA HIS A 76 7.31 19.70 12.20
C HIS A 76 6.68 19.64 10.80
N TYR A 77 6.58 20.79 10.15
CA TYR A 77 6.16 20.97 8.77
C TYR A 77 7.07 22.03 8.13
N SER A 78 7.16 22.06 6.80
CA SER A 78 7.86 23.16 6.13
C SER A 78 6.92 24.35 5.98
N PRO A 79 7.28 25.55 6.48
CA PRO A 79 6.51 26.76 6.24
C PRO A 79 6.44 27.14 4.75
N THR A 80 7.47 26.75 3.98
CA THR A 80 7.58 27.08 2.55
C THR A 80 6.94 26.02 1.65
N ASP A 81 6.76 24.80 2.15
CA ASP A 81 6.14 23.70 1.43
C ASP A 81 5.32 22.80 2.38
N PRO A 82 4.08 23.20 2.74
CA PRO A 82 3.26 22.50 3.72
C PRO A 82 2.86 21.07 3.32
N ASP A 83 2.89 20.77 2.02
CA ASP A 83 2.51 19.47 1.45
C ASP A 83 3.59 18.41 1.65
N ALA A 84 4.86 18.82 1.77
CA ALA A 84 5.96 17.91 2.08
C ALA A 84 5.80 17.38 3.51
N LYS A 85 5.84 16.04 3.66
CA LYS A 85 5.67 15.37 4.96
C LYS A 85 6.88 14.55 5.34
N ILE A 86 7.12 14.43 6.64
CA ILE A 86 8.11 13.54 7.22
C ILE A 86 7.69 12.10 6.96
N SER A 87 8.56 11.38 6.27
CA SER A 87 8.49 9.92 6.13
C SER A 87 9.32 9.25 7.21
N THR A 88 8.74 8.25 7.88
CA THR A 88 9.44 7.43 8.89
C THR A 88 9.70 6.03 8.33
N LYS A 89 10.95 5.75 7.94
CA LYS A 89 11.41 4.40 7.58
C LYS A 89 12.55 3.98 8.51
N PRO A 90 12.57 2.74 9.04
CA PRO A 90 13.68 2.24 9.85
C PRO A 90 15.01 2.41 9.12
N GLY A 91 16.03 2.95 9.80
CA GLY A 91 17.38 3.12 9.25
C GLY A 91 17.56 4.27 8.24
N LYS A 92 16.51 5.05 7.92
CA LYS A 92 16.63 6.24 7.07
C LYS A 92 16.41 7.53 7.87
N PRO A 93 17.14 8.63 7.54
CA PRO A 93 16.93 9.91 8.20
C PRO A 93 15.50 10.39 7.97
N ARG A 94 14.90 10.98 9.01
CA ARG A 94 13.57 11.61 8.92
C ARG A 94 13.70 12.91 8.14
N GLN A 95 13.19 12.93 6.92
CA GLN A 95 13.22 14.09 6.02
C GLN A 95 11.81 14.36 5.49
N LEU A 96 11.57 15.62 5.14
CA LEU A 96 10.38 16.04 4.40
C LEU A 96 10.46 15.51 2.97
N ASN A 97 9.46 14.75 2.58
CA ASN A 97 9.42 14.03 1.32
C ASN A 97 8.02 14.10 0.71
N TYR A 98 7.97 13.78 -0.58
CA TYR A 98 6.78 13.30 -1.27
C TYR A 98 6.91 11.79 -1.49
N ALA A 99 5.80 11.06 -1.49
CA ALA A 99 5.79 9.65 -1.82
C ALA A 99 5.39 9.47 -3.30
N GLY A 100 6.29 8.92 -4.11
CA GLY A 100 5.98 8.56 -5.48
C GLY A 100 5.45 7.14 -5.58
N GLN A 101 4.29 6.98 -6.22
CA GLN A 101 3.68 5.69 -6.50
C GLN A 101 3.78 5.39 -7.99
N LEU A 102 4.03 4.13 -8.33
CA LEU A 102 4.21 3.67 -9.71
C LEU A 102 3.51 2.33 -9.93
N ALA A 103 2.89 2.19 -11.09
CA ALA A 103 2.42 0.94 -11.66
C ALA A 103 3.24 0.63 -12.91
N VAL A 104 3.69 -0.61 -13.05
CA VAL A 104 4.66 -1.01 -14.06
C VAL A 104 4.24 -2.36 -14.64
N ASP A 105 4.32 -2.49 -15.97
CA ASP A 105 4.10 -3.76 -16.65
C ASP A 105 5.24 -4.76 -16.35
N ASP A 106 4.92 -6.04 -16.35
CA ASP A 106 5.82 -7.09 -15.90
C ASP A 106 6.60 -7.80 -17.02
N ALA A 107 6.39 -7.42 -18.28
CA ALA A 107 7.00 -8.01 -19.47
C ALA A 107 8.14 -7.13 -19.99
N HIS A 108 7.90 -5.82 -20.08
CA HIS A 108 8.81 -4.84 -20.64
C HIS A 108 9.15 -3.72 -19.66
N HIS A 109 8.68 -3.73 -18.41
CA HIS A 109 8.90 -2.70 -17.39
C HIS A 109 8.59 -1.26 -17.85
N VAL A 110 7.55 -1.08 -18.65
CA VAL A 110 6.92 0.19 -19.01
C VAL A 110 6.06 0.64 -17.85
N ILE A 111 6.14 1.93 -17.51
CA ILE A 111 5.33 2.52 -16.47
C ILE A 111 3.93 2.76 -17.04
N THR A 112 2.91 2.16 -16.45
CA THR A 112 1.51 2.28 -16.88
C THR A 112 0.73 3.31 -16.07
N GLY A 113 1.17 3.57 -14.84
CA GLY A 113 0.62 4.60 -13.96
C GLY A 113 1.68 5.19 -13.05
N ALA A 114 1.55 6.47 -12.72
CA ALA A 114 2.46 7.20 -11.85
C ALA A 114 1.73 8.36 -11.18
N CYS A 115 1.96 8.56 -9.89
CA CYS A 115 1.45 9.73 -9.18
C CYS A 115 2.30 10.10 -7.96
N ALA A 116 2.20 11.36 -7.54
CA ALA A 116 2.70 11.82 -6.26
C ALA A 116 1.63 11.72 -5.18
N SER A 117 2.09 11.43 -3.97
CA SER A 117 1.26 11.33 -2.78
C SER A 117 2.00 11.87 -1.56
N THR A 118 1.25 12.04 -0.48
CA THR A 118 1.77 12.61 0.77
C THR A 118 2.66 11.58 1.49
N ALA A 119 3.90 11.93 1.85
CA ALA A 119 4.86 10.98 2.45
C ALA A 119 4.56 10.51 3.89
N GLY A 120 3.32 10.66 4.34
CA GLY A 120 2.80 10.14 5.61
C GLY A 120 1.40 9.50 5.48
N SER A 121 0.80 9.49 4.29
CA SER A 121 -0.40 8.69 4.03
C SER A 121 -0.03 7.22 3.85
N LYS A 122 -1.01 6.34 4.02
CA LYS A 122 -0.84 4.91 3.74
C LYS A 122 -0.81 4.72 2.23
N ASP A 123 0.09 3.88 1.73
CA ASP A 123 0.18 3.58 0.28
C ASP A 123 -1.15 3.02 -0.25
N SER A 124 -1.85 2.24 0.56
CA SER A 124 -3.18 1.72 0.24
C SER A 124 -4.24 2.77 -0.09
N ALA A 125 -4.13 4.00 0.42
CA ALA A 125 -5.09 5.06 0.13
C ALA A 125 -5.02 5.56 -1.32
N ILE A 126 -3.87 5.39 -1.98
CA ILE A 126 -3.64 5.84 -3.37
C ILE A 126 -3.81 4.67 -4.36
N PHE A 127 -4.01 3.45 -3.87
CA PHE A 127 -4.11 2.25 -4.70
C PHE A 127 -5.16 2.38 -5.80
N SER A 128 -6.38 2.81 -5.45
CA SER A 128 -7.47 2.98 -6.41
C SER A 128 -7.17 4.04 -7.46
N GLU A 129 -6.54 5.16 -7.07
CA GLU A 129 -6.18 6.25 -7.96
C GLU A 129 -5.18 5.80 -9.03
N ILE A 130 -4.08 5.14 -8.63
CA ILE A 130 -3.07 4.67 -9.58
C ILE A 130 -3.59 3.51 -10.45
N MET A 131 -4.48 2.67 -9.91
CA MET A 131 -5.10 1.60 -10.68
C MET A 131 -6.09 2.15 -11.70
N ASN A 132 -6.93 3.13 -11.35
CA ASN A 132 -7.81 3.80 -12.31
C ASN A 132 -7.00 4.39 -13.47
N GLN A 133 -5.92 5.13 -13.16
CA GLN A 133 -5.04 5.70 -14.18
C GLN A 133 -4.45 4.62 -15.09
N THR A 134 -4.01 3.50 -14.50
CA THR A 134 -3.44 2.35 -15.23
C THR A 134 -4.45 1.72 -16.17
N ILE A 135 -5.65 1.43 -15.67
CA ILE A 135 -6.75 0.80 -16.43
C ILE A 135 -7.17 1.72 -17.57
N GLU A 136 -7.35 3.03 -17.32
CA GLU A 136 -7.69 4.00 -18.35
C GLU A 136 -6.62 4.12 -19.43
N ASN A 137 -5.34 4.09 -19.06
CA ASN A 137 -4.23 4.16 -20.02
C ASN A 137 -4.14 2.90 -20.90
N LEU A 138 -4.37 1.73 -20.31
CA LEU A 138 -4.34 0.45 -21.03
C LEU A 138 -5.58 0.26 -21.91
N ALA A 139 -6.75 0.66 -21.43
CA ALA A 139 -8.00 0.60 -22.18
C ALA A 139 -7.96 1.47 -23.46
N LYS A 140 -7.25 2.60 -23.45
CA LYS A 140 -7.02 3.43 -24.66
C LYS A 140 -6.27 2.69 -25.78
N ASN A 141 -5.65 1.55 -25.47
CA ASN A 141 -4.91 0.71 -26.42
C ASN A 141 -5.51 -0.71 -26.50
N ASP A 142 -6.77 -0.88 -26.09
CA ASP A 142 -7.48 -2.17 -26.08
C ASP A 142 -6.76 -3.27 -25.27
N ILE A 143 -6.05 -2.87 -24.20
CA ILE A 143 -5.40 -3.80 -23.27
C ILE A 143 -6.22 -3.89 -21.99
N GLU A 144 -6.76 -5.07 -21.72
CA GLU A 144 -7.45 -5.35 -20.45
C GLU A 144 -6.45 -5.69 -19.34
N THR A 145 -6.73 -5.20 -18.13
CA THR A 145 -5.94 -5.51 -16.94
C THR A 145 -6.58 -6.66 -16.20
N GLU A 146 -5.91 -7.81 -16.17
CA GLU A 146 -6.43 -9.02 -15.52
C GLU A 146 -5.86 -9.18 -14.10
N GLU A 147 -4.54 -9.24 -13.97
CA GLU A 147 -3.86 -9.51 -12.70
C GLU A 147 -3.15 -8.27 -12.15
N VAL A 148 -3.19 -8.10 -10.82
CA VAL A 148 -2.48 -7.00 -10.14
C VAL A 148 -1.62 -7.54 -9.00
N LEU A 149 -0.35 -7.13 -8.99
CA LEU A 149 0.63 -7.53 -7.99
C LEU A 149 1.11 -6.30 -7.20
N ALA A 150 0.90 -6.30 -5.88
CA ALA A 150 1.28 -5.17 -5.02
C ALA A 150 1.96 -5.61 -3.72
N ASP A 151 2.64 -4.67 -3.07
CA ASP A 151 3.26 -4.89 -1.76
C ASP A 151 2.22 -4.97 -0.64
N ALA A 152 2.60 -5.54 0.50
CA ALA A 152 1.79 -5.58 1.71
C ALA A 152 1.38 -4.18 2.21
N GLY A 153 2.13 -3.13 1.86
CA GLY A 153 1.78 -1.73 2.15
C GLY A 153 0.48 -1.28 1.47
N TYR A 154 0.10 -1.91 0.35
CA TYR A 154 -1.15 -1.66 -0.36
C TYR A 154 -2.32 -2.49 0.16
N SER A 155 -2.09 -3.41 1.10
CA SER A 155 -3.11 -4.27 1.67
C SER A 155 -4.05 -3.49 2.58
N SER A 156 -5.22 -3.12 2.05
CA SER A 156 -6.32 -2.53 2.82
C SER A 156 -7.66 -3.14 2.41
N GLY A 157 -8.67 -3.04 3.28
CA GLY A 157 -10.02 -3.51 2.96
C GLY A 157 -10.61 -2.79 1.75
N GLU A 158 -10.35 -1.49 1.63
CA GLU A 158 -10.74 -0.66 0.48
C GLU A 158 -10.02 -1.10 -0.80
N SER A 159 -8.71 -1.38 -0.73
CA SER A 159 -7.94 -1.85 -1.89
C SER A 159 -8.44 -3.21 -2.39
N LEU A 160 -8.73 -4.13 -1.48
CA LEU A 160 -9.23 -5.47 -1.83
C LEU A 160 -10.65 -5.40 -2.38
N GLN A 161 -11.52 -4.57 -1.80
CA GLN A 161 -12.87 -4.32 -2.29
C GLN A 161 -12.81 -3.74 -3.71
N TYR A 162 -11.96 -2.73 -3.93
CA TYR A 162 -11.75 -2.12 -5.24
C TYR A 162 -11.35 -3.17 -6.30
N CYS A 163 -10.48 -4.12 -5.95
CA CYS A 163 -10.11 -5.19 -6.88
C CYS A 163 -11.28 -6.11 -7.21
N GLU A 164 -12.12 -6.48 -6.24
CA GLU A 164 -13.32 -7.27 -6.52
C GLU A 164 -14.33 -6.51 -7.38
N ASP A 165 -14.58 -5.24 -7.07
CA ASP A 165 -15.53 -4.39 -7.80
C ASP A 165 -15.12 -4.19 -9.27
N LYS A 166 -13.80 -4.16 -9.54
CA LYS A 166 -13.22 -4.05 -10.90
C LYS A 166 -12.88 -5.40 -11.53
N ASN A 167 -13.21 -6.52 -10.88
CA ASN A 167 -12.90 -7.87 -11.33
C ASN A 167 -11.41 -8.10 -11.64
N LEU A 168 -10.53 -7.49 -10.83
CA LEU A 168 -9.08 -7.61 -10.94
C LEU A 168 -8.57 -8.73 -10.05
N ASP A 169 -7.78 -9.65 -10.63
CA ASP A 169 -7.18 -10.74 -9.88
C ASP A 169 -5.95 -10.27 -9.09
N ALA A 170 -6.19 -9.85 -7.85
CA ALA A 170 -5.16 -9.25 -7.00
C ALA A 170 -4.30 -10.31 -6.29
N TRP A 171 -3.00 -10.00 -6.18
CA TRP A 171 -2.00 -10.76 -5.44
C TRP A 171 -1.29 -9.82 -4.46
N ILE A 172 -1.94 -9.56 -3.31
CA ILE A 172 -1.48 -8.60 -2.31
C ILE A 172 -1.33 -9.29 -0.96
N PRO A 173 -0.11 -9.45 -0.41
CA PRO A 173 0.08 -10.05 0.89
C PRO A 173 -0.64 -9.28 2.00
N ASN A 174 -1.28 -9.99 2.93
CA ASN A 174 -1.96 -9.36 4.06
C ASN A 174 -0.96 -8.63 4.97
N PHE A 175 -1.33 -7.42 5.39
CA PHE A 175 -0.51 -6.64 6.32
C PHE A 175 -0.32 -7.37 7.65
N GLY A 176 0.87 -7.29 8.26
CA GLY A 176 1.31 -8.15 9.37
C GLY A 176 0.50 -8.10 10.69
N GLN A 177 -0.57 -7.31 10.75
CA GLN A 177 -1.53 -7.30 11.86
C GLN A 177 -2.73 -8.23 11.64
N TYR A 178 -2.88 -8.77 10.43
CA TYR A 178 -3.93 -9.72 10.09
C TYR A 178 -3.69 -11.05 10.83
N LYS A 179 -4.76 -11.59 11.41
CA LYS A 179 -4.77 -12.90 12.05
C LYS A 179 -5.88 -13.72 11.40
N PRO A 180 -5.55 -14.82 10.70
CA PRO A 180 -6.55 -15.64 10.02
C PRO A 180 -7.50 -16.27 11.04
N GLU A 181 -6.92 -16.89 12.06
CA GLU A 181 -7.66 -17.57 13.11
C GLU A 181 -7.46 -16.89 14.47
N ARG A 182 -8.49 -17.00 15.31
CA ARG A 182 -8.45 -16.56 16.70
C ARG A 182 -8.34 -17.81 17.56
N GLU A 183 -7.19 -18.00 18.21
CA GLU A 183 -6.95 -19.18 19.06
C GLU A 183 -8.10 -19.48 20.04
N GLY A 184 -8.73 -20.65 19.85
CA GLY A 184 -9.83 -21.12 20.69
C GLY A 184 -11.20 -20.51 20.39
N PHE A 185 -11.38 -19.83 19.25
CA PHE A 185 -12.66 -19.31 18.80
C PHE A 185 -12.90 -19.63 17.33
N VAL A 186 -14.06 -20.21 17.02
CA VAL A 186 -14.50 -20.50 15.64
C VAL A 186 -15.57 -19.49 15.25
N PHE A 187 -15.47 -18.93 14.04
CA PHE A 187 -16.51 -18.05 13.52
C PHE A 187 -17.58 -18.88 12.81
N ASN A 188 -18.85 -18.65 13.17
CA ASN A 188 -19.98 -19.22 12.47
C ASN A 188 -20.65 -18.12 11.63
N GLU A 189 -20.52 -18.23 10.31
CA GLU A 189 -21.03 -17.24 9.35
C GLU A 189 -22.56 -17.16 9.35
N LYS A 190 -23.25 -18.29 9.50
CA LYS A 190 -24.73 -18.36 9.43
C LYS A 190 -25.39 -17.58 10.56
N GLU A 191 -24.84 -17.70 11.76
CA GLU A 191 -25.37 -17.04 12.97
C GLU A 191 -24.60 -15.76 13.32
N ASN A 192 -23.62 -15.37 12.50
CA ASN A 192 -22.79 -14.19 12.67
C ASN A 192 -22.25 -14.05 14.11
N ARG A 193 -21.66 -15.13 14.63
CA ARG A 193 -21.17 -15.23 16.01
C ARG A 193 -19.88 -16.03 16.11
N TYR A 194 -19.09 -15.75 17.14
CA TYR A 194 -17.96 -16.58 17.51
C TYR A 194 -18.34 -17.59 18.59
N GLU A 195 -17.82 -18.80 18.49
CA GLU A 195 -18.04 -19.89 19.44
C GLU A 195 -16.71 -20.24 20.11
N CYS A 196 -16.69 -20.28 21.45
CA CYS A 196 -15.50 -20.65 22.21
C CYS A 196 -15.32 -22.17 22.19
N ILE A 197 -14.21 -22.65 21.63
CA ILE A 197 -13.86 -24.08 21.55
C ILE A 197 -12.74 -24.49 22.53
N LYS A 198 -12.36 -23.60 23.46
CA LYS A 198 -11.29 -23.90 24.42
C LYS A 198 -11.71 -25.01 25.39
N GLU A 199 -10.90 -26.05 25.50
CA GLU A 199 -11.07 -27.12 26.48
C GLU A 199 -11.01 -26.56 27.91
N GLY A 200 -11.98 -26.96 28.74
CA GLY A 200 -12.17 -26.39 30.08
C GLY A 200 -12.86 -25.02 30.12
N GLY A 201 -13.28 -24.45 28.98
CA GLY A 201 -14.07 -23.23 28.92
C GLY A 201 -15.59 -23.48 28.86
N ASN A 202 -16.39 -22.46 29.23
CA ASN A 202 -17.85 -22.53 29.27
C ASN A 202 -18.55 -22.48 27.89
N LYS A 203 -17.86 -22.80 26.78
CA LYS A 203 -18.38 -22.76 25.40
C LYS A 203 -19.23 -21.53 25.07
N ALA A 204 -18.79 -20.36 25.52
CA ALA A 204 -19.55 -19.13 25.39
C ALA A 204 -19.73 -18.70 23.93
N TYR A 205 -20.91 -18.15 23.62
CA TYR A 205 -21.22 -17.53 22.33
C TYR A 205 -20.94 -16.02 22.36
N LEU A 206 -20.29 -15.53 21.31
CA LEU A 206 -19.96 -14.13 21.11
C LEU A 206 -20.77 -13.59 19.93
N SER A 207 -21.98 -13.13 20.22
CA SER A 207 -22.86 -12.48 19.24
C SER A 207 -22.28 -11.14 18.74
N PHE A 208 -22.59 -10.79 17.49
CA PHE A 208 -22.39 -9.44 16.96
C PHE A 208 -23.12 -8.40 17.81
N LYS A 209 -22.45 -7.29 18.13
CA LYS A 209 -23.04 -6.18 18.90
C LYS A 209 -23.19 -4.90 18.10
N ARG A 210 -22.10 -4.43 17.47
CA ARG A 210 -22.08 -3.16 16.74
C ARG A 210 -20.86 -3.06 15.84
N ILE A 211 -20.92 -2.10 14.92
CA ILE A 211 -19.77 -1.62 14.16
C ILE A 211 -19.17 -0.42 14.93
N LEU A 212 -17.85 -0.42 15.06
CA LEU A 212 -17.07 0.63 15.69
C LEU A 212 -16.13 1.25 14.67
N THR A 213 -16.08 2.57 14.61
CA THR A 213 -15.07 3.30 13.86
C THR A 213 -13.92 3.68 14.78
N ASP A 214 -12.71 3.23 14.46
CA ASP A 214 -11.49 3.58 15.19
C ASP A 214 -11.11 5.05 14.93
N SER A 215 -10.25 5.64 15.76
CA SER A 215 -9.76 7.02 15.57
C SER A 215 -9.01 7.23 14.25
N LYS A 216 -8.60 6.13 13.61
CA LYS A 216 -7.94 6.09 12.31
C LYS A 216 -8.90 5.84 11.12
N GLY A 217 -10.21 5.88 11.35
CA GLY A 217 -11.26 5.69 10.34
C GLY A 217 -11.63 4.22 10.03
N TYR A 218 -10.93 3.24 10.61
CA TYR A 218 -11.21 1.83 10.35
C TYR A 218 -12.50 1.37 11.02
N GLN A 219 -13.37 0.76 10.22
CA GLN A 219 -14.58 0.15 10.73
C GLN A 219 -14.33 -1.31 11.14
N LYS A 220 -14.74 -1.66 12.37
CA LYS A 220 -14.57 -2.98 12.97
C LYS A 220 -15.90 -3.52 13.47
N LYS A 221 -16.20 -4.78 13.18
CA LYS A 221 -17.31 -5.52 13.79
C LYS A 221 -16.88 -5.96 15.18
N SER A 222 -17.69 -5.65 16.18
CA SER A 222 -17.44 -6.01 17.57
C SER A 222 -18.36 -7.16 18.00
N TYR A 223 -17.75 -8.26 18.42
CA TYR A 223 -18.41 -9.45 18.96
C TYR A 223 -18.14 -9.56 20.45
N ARG A 224 -19.17 -9.85 21.23
CA ARG A 224 -19.07 -9.89 22.70
C ARG A 224 -19.86 -11.05 23.27
N SER A 225 -19.24 -11.73 24.25
CA SER A 225 -19.86 -12.78 25.06
C SER A 225 -20.70 -12.19 26.19
N SER A 226 -21.65 -12.99 26.68
CA SER A 226 -22.37 -12.67 27.92
C SER A 226 -21.43 -12.73 29.12
N GLU A 227 -21.64 -11.83 30.08
CA GLU A 227 -20.92 -11.85 31.36
C GLU A 227 -21.27 -13.08 32.20
N LYS A 228 -22.45 -13.67 31.99
CA LYS A 228 -22.85 -14.90 32.69
C LYS A 228 -21.98 -16.08 32.27
N ASP A 229 -21.68 -16.17 30.98
CA ASP A 229 -20.96 -17.33 30.41
C ASP A 229 -19.46 -17.24 30.69
N CYS A 230 -18.85 -16.08 30.44
CA CYS A 230 -17.41 -15.88 30.62
C CYS A 230 -17.01 -15.43 32.03
N GLY A 231 -17.93 -14.89 32.83
CA GLY A 231 -17.63 -14.36 34.16
C GLY A 231 -17.25 -15.44 35.18
N LYS A 232 -17.86 -16.63 35.09
CA LYS A 232 -17.56 -17.80 35.95
C LYS A 232 -16.63 -18.82 35.29
N CYS A 233 -16.01 -18.47 34.16
CA CYS A 233 -15.16 -19.40 33.41
C CYS A 233 -13.79 -19.56 34.09
N PRO A 234 -13.28 -20.80 34.26
CA PRO A 234 -11.96 -21.02 34.87
C PRO A 234 -10.83 -20.42 34.01
N LEU A 235 -11.02 -20.30 32.70
CA LEU A 235 -10.08 -19.66 31.76
C LEU A 235 -10.24 -18.13 31.68
N ARG A 236 -11.05 -17.49 32.54
CA ARG A 236 -11.33 -16.05 32.45
C ARG A 236 -10.06 -15.20 32.52
N ALA A 237 -9.17 -15.47 33.47
CA ALA A 237 -7.98 -14.66 33.69
C ALA A 237 -7.05 -14.64 32.47
N ALA A 238 -6.86 -15.80 31.82
CA ALA A 238 -6.05 -15.94 30.61
C ALA A 238 -6.76 -15.43 29.34
N CYS A 239 -8.08 -15.63 29.23
CA CYS A 239 -8.84 -15.33 28.01
C CYS A 239 -9.36 -13.88 27.94
N CYS A 240 -9.97 -13.38 29.01
CA CYS A 240 -10.61 -12.06 29.06
C CYS A 240 -9.67 -10.99 29.65
N GLY A 241 -8.75 -11.38 30.51
CA GLY A 241 -7.91 -10.49 31.31
C GLY A 241 -8.42 -10.33 32.74
N LYS A 242 -7.70 -9.55 33.56
CA LYS A 242 -7.97 -9.45 35.02
C LYS A 242 -9.29 -8.71 35.33
N VAL A 243 -9.58 -7.64 34.61
CA VAL A 243 -10.66 -6.67 34.93
C VAL A 243 -11.99 -6.99 34.25
N THR A 244 -11.97 -7.46 33.00
CA THR A 244 -13.17 -7.68 32.20
C THR A 244 -13.83 -9.03 32.54
N LYS A 245 -15.16 -9.02 32.63
CA LYS A 245 -15.99 -10.20 32.90
C LYS A 245 -16.50 -10.88 31.61
N PHE A 246 -16.16 -10.33 30.46
CA PHE A 246 -16.59 -10.81 29.15
C PHE A 246 -15.43 -10.77 28.17
N LYS A 247 -15.46 -11.70 27.19
CA LYS A 247 -14.58 -11.68 26.02
C LYS A 247 -15.16 -10.78 24.95
N LYS A 248 -14.30 -9.92 24.39
CA LYS A 248 -14.56 -9.10 23.19
C LYS A 248 -13.60 -9.52 22.09
N ILE A 249 -14.13 -9.72 20.88
CA ILE A 249 -13.36 -9.92 19.65
C ILE A 249 -13.77 -8.81 18.68
N GLU A 250 -12.77 -8.21 18.03
CA GLU A 250 -12.98 -7.15 17.05
C GLU A 250 -12.26 -7.53 15.77
N ASP A 251 -13.03 -7.57 14.68
CA ASP A 251 -12.53 -7.87 13.35
C ASP A 251 -12.86 -6.74 12.39
N SER A 252 -12.03 -6.58 11.36
CA SER A 252 -12.32 -5.61 10.29
C SER A 252 -13.61 -6.00 9.58
N ILE A 253 -14.37 -5.02 9.07
CA ILE A 253 -15.53 -5.30 8.21
C ILE A 253 -15.12 -6.12 6.99
N HIS A 254 -13.95 -5.80 6.43
CA HIS A 254 -13.39 -6.47 5.26
C HIS A 254 -12.64 -7.77 5.60
N LYS A 255 -12.83 -8.36 6.80
CA LYS A 255 -12.23 -9.64 7.17
C LYS A 255 -12.46 -10.74 6.12
N PRO A 256 -13.66 -10.92 5.53
CA PRO A 256 -13.88 -11.93 4.49
C PRO A 256 -12.95 -11.76 3.28
N LEU A 257 -12.68 -10.51 2.87
CA LEU A 257 -11.75 -10.23 1.75
C LEU A 257 -10.31 -10.60 2.10
N TYR A 258 -9.88 -10.30 3.32
CA TYR A 258 -8.56 -10.68 3.80
C TYR A 258 -8.42 -12.20 3.94
N ASP A 259 -9.48 -12.88 4.39
CA ASP A 259 -9.51 -14.33 4.55
C ASP A 259 -9.41 -15.01 3.16
N LYS A 260 -10.22 -14.57 2.19
CA LYS A 260 -10.15 -15.02 0.78
C LYS A 260 -8.76 -14.79 0.15
N MET A 261 -8.17 -13.62 0.36
CA MET A 261 -6.80 -13.33 -0.11
C MET A 261 -5.77 -14.22 0.58
N HIS A 262 -5.91 -14.45 1.89
CA HIS A 262 -5.00 -15.32 2.64
C HIS A 262 -5.06 -16.78 2.15
N GLU A 263 -6.25 -17.30 1.93
CA GLU A 263 -6.46 -18.63 1.38
C GLU A 263 -5.86 -18.74 -0.02
N LYS A 264 -6.15 -17.78 -0.91
CA LYS A 264 -5.58 -17.73 -2.27
C LYS A 264 -4.05 -17.77 -2.25
N LEU A 265 -3.42 -16.94 -1.41
CA LEU A 265 -1.96 -16.89 -1.29
C LEU A 265 -1.35 -18.17 -0.70
N THR A 266 -2.10 -18.86 0.18
CA THR A 266 -1.66 -20.07 0.85
C THR A 266 -1.83 -21.31 -0.03
N GLN A 267 -2.96 -21.44 -0.72
CA GLN A 267 -3.22 -22.51 -1.69
C GLN A 267 -2.22 -22.43 -2.85
N ASN A 268 -2.02 -21.24 -3.41
CA ASN A 268 -1.13 -21.02 -4.56
C ASN A 268 0.28 -20.56 -4.15
N LYS A 269 0.84 -21.17 -3.09
CA LYS A 269 2.12 -20.72 -2.49
C LYS A 269 3.29 -20.67 -3.48
N ALA A 270 3.38 -21.62 -4.40
CA ALA A 270 4.46 -21.66 -5.41
C ALA A 270 4.33 -20.50 -6.41
N TYR A 271 3.11 -20.26 -6.91
CA TYR A 271 2.83 -19.16 -7.82
C TYR A 271 3.03 -17.80 -7.14
N HIS A 272 2.53 -17.63 -5.92
CA HIS A 272 2.76 -16.42 -5.12
C HIS A 272 4.26 -16.13 -4.93
N ARG A 273 5.08 -17.14 -4.61
CA ARG A 273 6.55 -16.97 -4.52
C ARG A 273 7.17 -16.50 -5.83
N ARG A 274 6.71 -17.05 -6.96
CA ARG A 274 7.16 -16.62 -8.30
C ARG A 274 6.79 -15.16 -8.55
N LEU A 275 5.55 -14.75 -8.23
CA LEU A 275 5.09 -13.38 -8.38
C LEU A 275 5.91 -12.42 -7.50
N VAL A 276 6.14 -12.73 -6.22
CA VAL A 276 6.97 -11.90 -5.34
C VAL A 276 8.37 -11.67 -5.93
N LYS A 277 8.99 -12.71 -6.49
CA LYS A 277 10.28 -12.59 -7.18
C LYS A 277 10.16 -11.72 -8.43
N ARG A 278 9.10 -11.89 -9.23
CA ARG A 278 8.83 -11.07 -10.42
C ARG A 278 8.71 -9.59 -10.03
N ARG A 279 7.91 -9.25 -9.01
CA ARG A 279 7.73 -7.88 -8.51
C ARG A 279 9.05 -7.19 -8.16
N SER A 280 9.91 -7.88 -7.40
CA SER A 280 11.23 -7.33 -7.03
C SER A 280 12.07 -7.09 -8.28
N SER A 281 12.10 -8.03 -9.23
CA SER A 281 12.82 -7.84 -10.49
C SER A 281 12.21 -6.81 -11.44
N THR A 282 10.93 -6.45 -11.30
CA THR A 282 10.24 -5.55 -12.23
C THR A 282 10.26 -4.10 -11.78
N VAL A 283 9.74 -3.81 -10.58
CA VAL A 283 9.51 -2.44 -10.10
C VAL A 283 10.79 -1.82 -9.53
N GLU A 284 11.62 -2.59 -8.85
CA GLU A 284 12.82 -2.06 -8.19
C GLU A 284 13.84 -1.46 -9.18
N PRO A 285 14.13 -2.08 -10.34
CA PRO A 285 15.00 -1.46 -11.35
C PRO A 285 14.43 -0.17 -11.95
N VAL A 286 13.10 -0.09 -12.12
CA VAL A 286 12.43 1.12 -12.62
C VAL A 286 12.56 2.25 -11.61
N LEU A 287 12.24 1.98 -10.35
CA LEU A 287 12.43 2.94 -9.25
C LEU A 287 13.89 3.38 -9.12
N GLY A 288 14.83 2.43 -9.17
CA GLY A 288 16.26 2.72 -9.14
C GLY A 288 16.70 3.62 -10.29
N THR A 289 16.21 3.37 -11.50
CA THR A 289 16.49 4.20 -12.68
C THR A 289 15.94 5.61 -12.50
N LEU A 290 14.69 5.73 -12.04
CA LEU A 290 14.07 7.04 -11.81
C LEU A 290 14.84 7.86 -10.78
N ILE A 291 15.19 7.25 -9.65
CA ILE A 291 15.92 7.90 -8.54
C ILE A 291 17.32 8.34 -8.98
N ASN A 292 18.07 7.48 -9.68
CA ASN A 292 19.48 7.71 -9.98
C ASN A 292 19.71 8.50 -11.29
N HIS A 293 18.83 8.35 -12.29
CA HIS A 293 19.05 8.89 -13.64
C HIS A 293 17.98 9.90 -14.10
N HIS A 294 16.85 10.01 -13.42
CA HIS A 294 15.75 10.92 -13.80
C HIS A 294 15.41 11.92 -12.70
N ASN A 295 16.41 12.29 -11.89
CA ASN A 295 16.34 13.36 -10.90
C ASN A 295 15.17 13.24 -9.91
N MET A 296 14.82 12.01 -9.51
CA MET A 296 13.76 11.75 -8.51
C MET A 296 14.27 11.74 -7.06
N ARG A 297 15.58 11.94 -6.85
CA ARG A 297 16.16 12.02 -5.50
C ARG A 297 15.79 13.31 -4.76
N ARG A 298 15.60 14.42 -5.50
CA ARG A 298 15.19 15.71 -4.95
C ARG A 298 14.22 16.37 -5.91
N ILE A 299 13.15 16.93 -5.36
CA ILE A 299 12.18 17.73 -6.10
C ILE A 299 12.50 19.19 -5.79
N ASN A 300 12.75 19.98 -6.84
CA ASN A 300 13.07 21.41 -6.71
C ASN A 300 11.83 22.31 -6.78
N SER A 301 10.67 21.72 -7.05
CA SER A 301 9.37 22.39 -7.04
C SER A 301 8.64 22.16 -5.70
N ARG A 302 7.63 22.98 -5.42
CA ARG A 302 6.87 22.98 -4.16
C ARG A 302 5.39 22.72 -4.44
N GLY A 303 4.73 22.08 -3.49
CA GLY A 303 3.32 21.71 -3.57
C GLY A 303 3.05 20.40 -4.31
N MET A 304 1.97 19.74 -3.92
CA MET A 304 1.55 18.45 -4.46
C MET A 304 1.36 18.44 -5.99
N PRO A 305 0.74 19.46 -6.63
CA PRO A 305 0.57 19.44 -8.08
C PRO A 305 1.90 19.44 -8.84
N GLN A 306 2.89 20.18 -8.32
CA GLN A 306 4.21 20.25 -8.95
C GLN A 306 5.04 19.00 -8.67
N ALA A 307 4.91 18.41 -7.48
CA ALA A 307 5.47 17.10 -7.20
C ALA A 307 4.89 16.05 -8.16
N ASN A 308 3.58 16.02 -8.36
CA ASN A 308 2.92 15.10 -9.28
C ASN A 308 3.41 15.27 -10.71
N LYS A 309 3.52 16.52 -11.19
CA LYS A 309 4.09 16.84 -12.50
C LYS A 309 5.52 16.31 -12.64
N HIS A 310 6.36 16.46 -11.61
CA HIS A 310 7.75 15.97 -11.63
C HIS A 310 7.81 14.44 -11.79
N ILE A 311 6.99 13.70 -11.04
CA ILE A 311 6.92 12.23 -11.13
C ILE A 311 6.42 11.79 -12.50
N MET A 312 5.36 12.41 -13.01
CA MET A 312 4.80 12.13 -14.33
C MET A 312 5.81 12.37 -15.45
N MET A 313 6.54 13.49 -15.39
CA MET A 313 7.59 13.80 -16.37
C MET A 313 8.76 12.80 -16.33
N ALA A 314 9.16 12.37 -15.12
CA ALA A 314 10.19 11.35 -14.97
C ALA A 314 9.74 9.99 -15.54
N ALA A 315 8.48 9.59 -15.27
CA ALA A 315 7.89 8.37 -15.81
C ALA A 315 7.78 8.41 -17.34
N LEU A 316 7.31 9.53 -17.91
CA LEU A 316 7.25 9.75 -19.35
C LEU A 316 8.64 9.64 -19.99
N THR A 317 9.64 10.31 -19.42
CA THR A 317 11.03 10.28 -19.92
C THR A 317 11.59 8.86 -19.91
N TYR A 318 11.33 8.11 -18.84
CA TYR A 318 11.73 6.70 -18.73
C TYR A 318 11.09 5.86 -19.85
N ASN A 319 9.77 5.98 -20.04
CA ASN A 319 9.02 5.25 -21.06
C ASN A 319 9.48 5.62 -22.48
N LEU A 320 9.68 6.90 -22.77
CA LEU A 320 10.17 7.37 -24.07
C LEU A 320 11.57 6.81 -24.37
N LYS A 321 12.48 6.85 -23.40
CA LYS A 321 13.83 6.29 -23.58
C LYS A 321 13.79 4.78 -23.83
N LYS A 322 12.86 4.07 -23.18
CA LYS A 322 12.63 2.64 -23.41
C LYS A 322 12.05 2.39 -24.79
N TYR A 323 11.04 3.16 -25.21
CA TYR A 323 10.44 3.08 -26.53
C TYR A 323 11.47 3.28 -27.64
N LEU A 324 12.34 4.30 -27.52
CA LEU A 324 13.41 4.57 -28.49
C LEU A 324 14.45 3.44 -28.58
N ARG A 325 14.64 2.68 -27.51
CA ARG A 325 15.54 1.53 -27.45
C ARG A 325 14.83 0.21 -27.76
N PHE A 326 13.53 0.24 -27.97
CA PHE A 326 12.75 -0.95 -28.24
C PHE A 326 13.05 -1.42 -29.66
N ILE A 327 14.02 -2.32 -29.77
CA ILE A 327 14.33 -2.99 -31.02
C ILE A 327 13.31 -4.10 -31.20
N VAL A 328 12.38 -3.91 -32.13
CA VAL A 328 11.57 -5.02 -32.65
C VAL A 328 12.54 -6.00 -33.28
N LYS A 329 12.79 -7.13 -32.62
CA LYS A 329 13.41 -8.28 -33.29
C LYS A 329 12.45 -8.70 -34.40
N LYS A 330 12.67 -8.19 -35.61
CA LYS A 330 12.00 -8.74 -36.79
C LYS A 330 12.29 -10.24 -36.76
N PRO A 331 11.26 -11.12 -36.82
CA PRO A 331 11.50 -12.55 -36.85
C PRO A 331 12.52 -12.82 -37.96
N SER A 332 13.60 -13.54 -37.63
CA SER A 332 14.60 -13.86 -38.62
C SER A 332 13.92 -14.64 -39.73
N VAL A 333 14.11 -14.16 -40.94
CA VAL A 333 13.55 -14.63 -42.22
C VAL A 333 14.01 -16.06 -42.56
N LEU A 334 14.53 -16.84 -41.60
CA LEU A 334 14.92 -18.24 -41.79
C LEU A 334 13.72 -19.13 -42.17
N ALA A 335 12.51 -18.84 -41.70
CA ALA A 335 11.31 -19.54 -42.14
C ALA A 335 10.95 -19.23 -43.61
N GLN A 336 11.21 -18.00 -44.09
CA GLN A 336 10.96 -17.62 -45.47
C GLN A 336 11.99 -18.22 -46.44
N VAL A 337 13.27 -18.35 -46.04
CA VAL A 337 14.28 -19.01 -46.87
C VAL A 337 14.05 -20.52 -46.96
N VAL A 338 13.63 -21.18 -45.87
CA VAL A 338 13.29 -22.62 -45.90
C VAL A 338 12.04 -22.87 -46.75
N SER A 339 11.03 -21.99 -46.71
CA SER A 339 9.85 -22.11 -47.58
C SER A 339 10.17 -21.86 -49.07
N LEU A 340 11.13 -20.98 -49.38
CA LEU A 340 11.61 -20.73 -50.75
C LEU A 340 12.47 -21.89 -51.28
N GLN A 341 13.27 -22.54 -50.43
CA GLN A 341 14.03 -23.74 -50.80
C GLN A 341 13.12 -24.97 -50.97
N GLN A 342 12.12 -25.13 -50.10
CA GLN A 342 11.10 -26.19 -50.27
C GLN A 342 10.25 -25.96 -51.52
N GLY A 343 9.91 -24.71 -51.84
CA GLY A 343 9.21 -24.35 -53.07
C GLY A 343 10.00 -24.66 -54.34
N LYS A 344 11.32 -24.37 -54.36
CA LYS A 344 12.20 -24.70 -55.50
C LYS A 344 12.39 -26.20 -55.71
N ILE A 345 12.57 -26.97 -54.63
CA ILE A 345 12.70 -28.43 -54.69
C ILE A 345 11.39 -29.09 -55.15
N TYR A 346 10.23 -28.56 -54.72
CA TYR A 346 8.93 -29.07 -55.18
C TYR A 346 8.59 -28.69 -56.62
N THR A 347 9.05 -27.54 -57.12
CA THR A 347 8.91 -27.17 -58.54
C THR A 347 9.82 -28.01 -59.44
N ASP A 348 11.07 -28.28 -59.03
CA ASP A 348 12.01 -29.10 -59.81
C ASP A 348 11.62 -30.59 -59.82
N LEU A 349 11.05 -31.11 -58.73
CA LEU A 349 10.48 -32.47 -58.72
C LEU A 349 9.20 -32.58 -59.55
N LYS A 350 8.36 -31.53 -59.59
CA LYS A 350 7.16 -31.52 -60.44
C LYS A 350 7.52 -31.41 -61.93
N THR A 351 8.52 -30.63 -62.31
CA THR A 351 8.98 -30.57 -63.71
C THR A 351 9.63 -31.88 -64.14
N LEU A 352 10.46 -32.50 -63.29
CA LEU A 352 11.01 -33.83 -63.56
C LEU A 352 9.94 -34.93 -63.67
N PHE A 353 8.93 -34.93 -62.79
CA PHE A 353 7.82 -35.89 -62.91
C PHE A 353 6.89 -35.59 -64.09
N HIS A 354 6.72 -34.32 -64.47
CA HIS A 354 5.92 -33.94 -65.64
C HIS A 354 6.62 -34.30 -66.95
N ASP A 355 7.94 -34.12 -67.03
CA ASP A 355 8.75 -34.50 -68.19
C ASP A 355 8.90 -36.03 -68.32
N PHE A 356 8.95 -36.75 -67.19
CA PHE A 356 8.91 -38.22 -67.21
C PHE A 356 7.54 -38.75 -67.67
N LYS A 357 6.44 -38.08 -67.28
CA LYS A 357 5.08 -38.48 -67.65
C LYS A 357 4.71 -38.08 -69.08
N SER A 358 5.26 -36.98 -69.62
CA SER A 358 5.05 -36.54 -71.01
C SER A 358 5.87 -37.35 -72.02
N SER A 359 7.03 -37.88 -71.61
CA SER A 359 7.81 -38.83 -72.41
C SER A 359 7.14 -40.21 -72.55
N PHE A 360 6.40 -40.65 -71.51
CA PHE A 360 5.70 -41.95 -71.53
C PHE A 360 4.30 -41.92 -72.17
N LEU A 361 3.72 -40.74 -72.44
CA LEU A 361 2.35 -40.59 -72.96
C LEU A 361 2.26 -39.91 -74.34
N SER A 362 3.38 -39.70 -75.03
CA SER A 362 3.38 -39.28 -76.44
C SER A 362 3.49 -40.49 -77.37
N HIS A 363 2.37 -41.21 -77.51
CA HIS A 363 2.04 -41.95 -78.73
C HIS A 363 0.82 -41.29 -79.38
N PRO A 364 0.81 -41.08 -80.71
CA PRO A 364 -0.16 -40.22 -81.36
C PRO A 364 -1.46 -40.98 -81.53
N ASN A 365 -2.56 -40.35 -81.09
CA ASN A 365 -3.89 -40.33 -81.69
C ASN A 365 -4.88 -40.07 -80.59
N PHE A 366 -5.46 -38.87 -80.54
CA PHE A 366 -6.89 -38.67 -80.34
C PHE A 366 -7.21 -37.17 -80.44
N VAL A 367 -7.72 -36.77 -81.60
CA VAL A 367 -8.39 -35.48 -81.83
C VAL A 367 -9.80 -35.61 -81.26
N ILE A 368 -10.20 -34.73 -80.34
CA ILE A 368 -11.63 -34.48 -80.09
C ILE A 368 -11.88 -32.97 -80.02
N LEU A 369 -12.83 -32.59 -80.87
CA LEU A 369 -13.36 -31.29 -81.19
C LEU A 369 -14.11 -30.65 -80.02
N TYR A 370 -13.92 -29.35 -79.82
CA TYR A 370 -14.77 -28.51 -78.98
C TYR A 370 -16.15 -28.32 -79.64
N ARG A 371 -17.22 -28.46 -78.84
CA ARG A 371 -18.51 -27.83 -79.12
C ARG A 371 -19.14 -27.31 -77.82
N ASN A 372 -19.29 -25.98 -77.83
CA ASN A 372 -20.20 -25.06 -77.13
C ASN A 372 -20.22 -25.02 -75.61
#